data_AF-A0A9W6KJ31-F1
#
_entry.id   AF-A0A9W6KJ31-F1
#
_cell.length_a   1.000
_cell.length_b   1.000
_cell.length_c   1.000
_cell.angle_alpha   90.00
_cell.angle_beta   90.00
_cell.angle_gamma   90.00
#
_symmetry.space_group_name_H-M   'P 1'
#
loop_
_entity.id
_entity.type
_entity.pdbx_description
1 polymer ?
#
loop_
_entity_poly.entity_id
_entity_poly.type
_entity_poly.pdbx_seq_one_letter_code
_entity_poly.pdbx_strand_id
1 'polypeptide(L)'
;MNATAGQAEVKSLADRFGVEPGMVVMEMGYDDDVDQDLRDVLIDRCGDLVDEETDEVVDVVLLWWRDDDGDLVETLIDALGPLADNGVVWLLTPKAGRPGHVEPSDINESAPTAGLQQTSTINAGKDWTAARLVAPRAARSRR
;
A
#
# COMPACT_ATOMS: atom_id res chain seq x y z
N MET A 1 -46.09 0.45 -7.77
CA MET A 1 -45.44 1.27 -6.74
C MET A 1 -44.80 0.34 -5.73
N ASN A 2 -43.47 0.31 -5.66
CA ASN A 2 -42.66 0.44 -4.44
C ASN A 2 -41.20 0.17 -4.77
N ALA A 3 -40.47 1.28 -4.91
CA ALA A 3 -39.03 1.32 -4.72
C ALA A 3 -38.71 0.96 -3.27
N THR A 4 -37.64 0.21 -3.02
CA THR A 4 -36.89 0.32 -1.77
C THR A 4 -35.44 -0.09 -1.98
N ALA A 5 -34.58 0.90 -1.71
CA ALA A 5 -33.18 0.82 -1.27
C ALA A 5 -32.13 0.27 -2.24
N GLY A 6 -31.40 1.20 -2.87
CA GLY A 6 -30.01 0.96 -3.21
C GLY A 6 -29.25 0.61 -1.94
N GLN A 7 -28.75 -0.63 -1.87
CA GLN A 7 -27.65 -0.96 -0.99
C GLN A 7 -26.49 -0.07 -1.43
N ALA A 8 -26.10 0.89 -0.60
CA ALA A 8 -24.76 1.43 -0.70
C ALA A 8 -23.83 0.22 -0.53
N GLU A 9 -23.16 -0.19 -1.61
CA GLU A 9 -22.09 -1.19 -1.54
C GLU A 9 -21.16 -0.77 -0.41
N VAL A 10 -21.13 -1.56 0.66
CA VAL A 10 -20.11 -1.42 1.69
C VAL A 10 -18.82 -1.85 1.01
N LYS A 11 -18.10 -0.90 0.43
CA LYS A 11 -16.80 -1.16 -0.23
C LYS A 11 -15.93 -1.98 0.71
N SER A 12 -15.55 -3.17 0.26
CA SER A 12 -14.64 -4.06 0.97
C SER A 12 -13.28 -3.38 1.16
N LEU A 13 -12.46 -3.89 2.07
CA LEU A 13 -11.13 -3.31 2.30
C LEU A 13 -10.28 -3.41 1.03
N ALA A 14 -10.34 -4.52 0.30
CA ALA A 14 -9.70 -4.68 -1.01
C ALA A 14 -10.12 -3.59 -2.02
N ASP A 15 -11.41 -3.24 -2.09
CA ASP A 15 -11.89 -2.17 -2.99
C ASP A 15 -11.32 -0.79 -2.62
N ARG A 16 -10.96 -0.57 -1.35
CA ARG A 16 -10.32 0.69 -0.90
C ARG A 16 -8.85 0.73 -1.25
N PHE A 17 -8.18 -0.42 -1.25
CA PHE A 17 -6.82 -0.57 -1.75
C PHE A 17 -6.76 -0.52 -3.28
N GLY A 18 -7.91 -0.68 -3.96
CA GLY A 18 -7.99 -0.68 -5.43
C GLY A 18 -7.40 -1.93 -6.05
N VAL A 19 -7.39 -3.03 -5.29
CA VAL A 19 -6.92 -4.34 -5.76
C VAL A 19 -8.08 -5.04 -6.47
N GLU A 20 -7.81 -5.48 -7.69
CA GLU A 20 -8.74 -6.20 -8.54
C GLU A 20 -8.23 -7.62 -8.83
N PRO A 21 -9.12 -8.58 -9.17
CA PRO A 21 -8.68 -9.92 -9.53
C PRO A 21 -7.71 -9.90 -10.72
N GLY A 22 -6.62 -10.66 -10.60
CA GLY A 22 -5.58 -10.76 -11.62
C GLY A 22 -4.50 -9.67 -11.56
N MET A 23 -4.58 -8.73 -10.61
CA MET A 23 -3.45 -7.85 -10.29
C MET A 23 -2.38 -8.61 -9.51
N VAL A 24 -1.11 -8.29 -9.76
CA VAL A 24 0.01 -8.81 -8.97
C VAL A 24 0.29 -7.84 -7.83
N VAL A 25 0.21 -8.34 -6.59
CA VAL A 25 0.45 -7.56 -5.37
C VAL A 25 1.70 -8.08 -4.68
N MET A 26 2.73 -7.23 -4.59
CA MET A 26 3.96 -7.53 -3.85
C MET A 26 3.80 -7.12 -2.39
N GLU A 27 4.30 -7.93 -1.47
CA GLU A 27 4.41 -7.64 -0.05
C GLU A 27 5.87 -7.42 0.35
N MET A 28 6.14 -6.32 1.04
CA MET A 28 7.46 -5.95 1.54
C MET A 28 7.39 -5.61 3.04
N GLY A 29 8.45 -5.92 3.78
CA GLY A 29 8.53 -5.61 5.22
C GLY A 29 7.60 -6.46 6.11
N TYR A 30 7.22 -7.65 5.64
CA TYR A 30 6.43 -8.58 6.45
C TYR A 30 7.16 -8.94 7.75
N ASP A 31 6.44 -8.92 8.86
CA ASP A 31 6.88 -9.40 10.17
C ASP A 31 5.65 -9.91 10.97
N ASP A 32 5.85 -10.41 12.17
CA ASP A 32 4.80 -11.06 13.00
C ASP A 32 3.66 -10.11 13.44
N ASP A 33 3.83 -8.79 13.28
CA ASP A 33 2.89 -7.74 13.71
C ASP A 33 1.96 -7.23 12.59
N VAL A 34 2.09 -7.76 11.37
CA VAL A 34 1.22 -7.37 10.25
C VAL A 34 -0.25 -7.74 10.50
N ASP A 35 -1.15 -7.01 9.86
CA ASP A 35 -2.59 -7.27 9.96
C ASP A 35 -2.98 -8.45 9.04
N GLN A 36 -3.07 -9.65 9.62
CA GLN A 36 -3.40 -10.87 8.86
C GLN A 36 -4.80 -10.81 8.25
N ASP A 37 -5.78 -10.16 8.91
CA ASP A 37 -7.12 -9.99 8.35
C ASP A 37 -7.08 -9.14 7.07
N LEU A 38 -6.23 -8.11 7.01
CA LEU A 38 -6.00 -7.35 5.79
C LEU A 38 -5.38 -8.25 4.70
N ARG A 39 -4.34 -9.02 5.04
CA ARG A 39 -3.66 -9.92 4.08
C ARG A 39 -4.64 -10.92 3.48
N ASP A 40 -5.42 -11.60 4.31
CA ASP A 40 -6.43 -12.56 3.89
C ASP A 40 -7.43 -11.93 2.91
N VAL A 41 -7.92 -10.72 3.21
CA VAL A 41 -8.86 -10.01 2.33
C VAL A 41 -8.23 -9.63 0.98
N LEU A 42 -6.94 -9.29 0.95
CA LEU A 42 -6.23 -9.00 -0.30
C LEU A 42 -5.97 -10.28 -1.10
N ILE A 43 -5.49 -11.34 -0.45
CA ILE A 43 -5.25 -12.67 -1.05
C ILE A 43 -6.55 -13.23 -1.64
N ASP A 44 -7.66 -13.15 -0.93
CA ASP A 44 -8.98 -13.58 -1.43
C ASP A 44 -9.39 -12.84 -2.72
N ARG A 45 -8.86 -11.63 -2.94
CA ARG A 45 -9.15 -10.80 -4.12
C ARG A 45 -8.17 -11.03 -5.26
N CYS A 46 -6.86 -11.00 -5.01
CA CYS A 46 -5.83 -11.08 -6.07
C CYS A 46 -5.30 -12.51 -6.31
N GLY A 47 -5.56 -13.43 -5.39
CA GLY A 47 -5.15 -14.83 -5.44
C GLY A 47 -3.95 -15.15 -4.55
N ASP A 48 -2.93 -14.30 -4.55
CA ASP A 48 -1.73 -14.44 -3.71
C ASP A 48 -1.00 -13.10 -3.53
N LEU A 49 -0.11 -13.02 -2.52
CA LEU A 49 0.86 -11.93 -2.35
C LEU A 49 2.26 -12.46 -2.68
N VAL A 50 2.95 -11.82 -3.62
CA VAL A 50 4.33 -12.19 -3.97
C VAL A 50 5.31 -11.47 -3.04
N ASP A 51 6.43 -12.11 -2.71
CA ASP A 51 7.48 -11.50 -1.89
C ASP A 51 8.39 -10.57 -2.71
N GLU A 52 9.31 -9.89 -2.02
CA GLU A 52 10.29 -8.97 -2.60
C GLU A 52 11.34 -9.64 -3.51
N GLU A 53 11.44 -10.98 -3.51
CA GLU A 53 12.36 -11.73 -4.37
C GLU A 53 11.77 -12.04 -5.75
N THR A 54 10.52 -11.63 -6.04
CA THR A 54 9.92 -11.86 -7.36
C THR A 54 10.57 -11.03 -8.47
N ASP A 55 10.68 -11.62 -9.66
CA ASP A 55 11.10 -10.94 -10.89
C ASP A 55 9.91 -10.35 -11.68
N GLU A 56 8.69 -10.47 -11.15
CA GLU A 56 7.46 -10.02 -11.84
C GLU A 56 7.25 -8.50 -11.73
N VAL A 57 6.66 -7.92 -12.78
CA VAL A 57 6.16 -6.53 -12.72
C VAL A 57 4.86 -6.52 -11.93
N VAL A 58 4.77 -5.67 -10.91
CA VAL A 58 3.66 -5.65 -9.96
C VAL A 58 2.78 -4.42 -10.09
N ASP A 59 1.47 -4.60 -9.90
CA ASP A 59 0.49 -3.51 -9.96
C ASP A 59 0.43 -2.73 -8.64
N VAL A 60 0.67 -3.44 -7.53
CA VAL A 60 0.60 -2.89 -6.17
C VAL A 60 1.78 -3.38 -5.36
N VAL A 61 2.41 -2.48 -4.61
CA VAL A 61 3.31 -2.84 -3.51
C VAL A 61 2.63 -2.53 -2.19
N LEU A 62 2.47 -3.54 -1.34
CA LEU A 62 2.02 -3.46 0.03
C LEU A 62 3.25 -3.42 0.94
N LEU A 63 3.65 -2.22 1.36
CA LEU A 63 4.87 -2.00 2.15
C LEU A 63 4.50 -1.79 3.62
N TRP A 64 4.80 -2.77 4.46
CA TRP A 64 4.71 -2.65 5.91
C TRP A 64 5.97 -1.96 6.43
N TRP A 65 5.81 -0.87 7.18
CA TRP A 65 6.92 -0.04 7.61
C TRP A 65 6.77 0.43 9.06
N ARG A 66 7.81 0.22 9.86
CA ARG A 66 7.98 0.72 11.22
C ARG A 66 9.10 1.76 11.28
N ASP A 67 9.06 2.59 12.31
CA ASP A 67 10.03 3.68 12.52
C ASP A 67 11.49 3.19 12.63
N ASP A 68 11.68 1.95 13.07
CA ASP A 68 12.98 1.31 13.26
C ASP A 68 13.43 0.41 12.09
N ASP A 69 12.65 0.33 11.00
CA ASP A 69 12.97 -0.49 9.82
C ASP A 69 14.14 0.06 8.99
N GLY A 70 14.56 1.31 9.22
CA GLY A 70 15.74 1.92 8.59
C GLY A 70 15.42 3.17 7.76
N ASP A 71 15.88 3.20 6.50
CA ASP A 71 15.68 4.35 5.62
C ASP A 71 14.44 4.16 4.72
N LEU A 72 13.40 4.94 5.00
CA LEU A 72 12.16 4.92 4.23
C LEU A 72 12.36 5.39 2.78
N VAL A 73 13.30 6.31 2.51
CA VAL A 73 13.55 6.80 1.15
C VAL A 73 14.12 5.68 0.29
N GLU A 74 15.15 4.98 0.78
CA GLU A 74 15.76 3.87 0.05
C GLU A 74 14.75 2.75 -0.19
N THR A 75 13.99 2.38 0.84
CA THR A 75 12.95 1.34 0.74
C THR A 75 11.84 1.71 -0.25
N LEU A 76 11.42 2.98 -0.30
CA LEU A 76 10.44 3.46 -1.30
C LEU A 76 11.01 3.48 -2.72
N ILE A 77 12.33 3.68 -2.89
CA ILE A 77 13.00 3.57 -4.18
C ILE A 77 13.05 2.10 -4.63
N ASP A 78 13.31 1.17 -3.72
CA ASP A 78 13.31 -0.27 -4.01
C ASP A 78 11.91 -0.75 -4.40
N ALA A 79 10.87 -0.32 -3.68
CA ALA A 79 9.47 -0.56 -4.02
C ALA A 79 9.06 -0.03 -5.41
N LEU A 80 9.78 0.97 -5.95
CA LEU A 80 9.56 1.50 -7.31
C LEU A 80 10.23 0.68 -8.42
N GLY A 81 11.11 -0.27 -8.08
CA GLY A 81 11.80 -1.13 -9.04
C GLY A 81 10.86 -2.04 -9.83
N PRO A 82 10.09 -2.92 -9.15
CA PRO A 82 9.18 -3.86 -9.80
C PRO A 82 7.83 -3.24 -10.19
N LEU A 83 7.53 -2.02 -9.73
CA LEU A 83 6.22 -1.41 -9.86
C LEU A 83 5.90 -0.99 -11.31
N ALA A 84 4.73 -1.39 -11.81
CA ALA A 84 4.20 -0.98 -13.10
C ALA A 84 4.04 0.54 -13.22
N ASP A 85 4.02 1.07 -14.45
CA ASP A 85 3.90 2.51 -14.73
C ASP A 85 2.66 3.17 -14.10
N ASN A 86 1.57 2.42 -13.94
CA ASN A 86 0.33 2.84 -13.31
C ASN A 86 0.14 2.29 -11.89
N GLY A 87 1.14 1.62 -11.36
CA GLY A 87 1.10 0.99 -10.06
C GLY A 87 1.04 1.98 -8.91
N VAL A 88 0.79 1.43 -7.73
CA VAL A 88 0.64 2.15 -6.47
C VAL A 88 1.42 1.46 -5.37
N VAL A 89 2.10 2.27 -4.54
CA VAL A 89 2.64 1.79 -3.28
C VAL A 89 1.64 2.15 -2.18
N TRP A 90 1.18 1.16 -1.43
CA TRP A 90 0.49 1.36 -0.17
C TRP A 90 1.51 1.22 0.95
N LEU A 91 1.90 2.35 1.54
CA LEU A 91 2.77 2.38 2.73
C LEU A 91 1.90 2.22 3.98
N LEU A 92 2.05 1.11 4.68
CA LEU A 92 1.36 0.81 5.92
C LEU A 92 2.29 1.16 7.07
N THR A 93 1.78 1.94 8.02
CA THR A 93 2.50 2.27 9.25
C THR A 93 1.64 2.01 10.49
N PRO A 94 2.24 1.65 11.63
CA PRO A 94 1.51 1.50 12.88
C PRO A 94 0.82 2.82 13.26
N LYS A 95 -0.40 2.72 13.79
CA LYS A 95 -1.16 3.89 14.26
C LYS A 95 -0.47 4.56 15.45
N ALA A 96 -0.75 5.86 15.63
CA ALA A 96 -0.24 6.64 16.76
C ALA A 96 -0.48 5.93 18.11
N GLY A 97 0.57 5.86 18.92
CA GLY A 97 0.58 5.15 20.19
C GLY A 97 0.84 3.64 20.10
N ARG A 98 1.12 3.09 18.91
CA ARG A 98 1.64 1.73 18.73
C ARG A 98 3.16 1.73 18.59
N PRO A 99 3.85 0.63 18.98
CA PRO A 99 5.25 0.43 18.66
C PRO A 99 5.49 0.57 17.15
N GLY A 100 6.65 1.11 16.77
CA GLY A 100 6.99 1.34 15.36
C GLY A 100 6.18 2.44 14.67
N HIS A 101 5.41 3.25 15.41
CA HIS A 101 4.67 4.36 14.81
C HIS A 101 5.59 5.35 14.09
N VAL A 102 5.28 5.60 12.82
CA VAL A 102 5.99 6.57 11.98
C VAL A 102 5.22 7.88 11.94
N GLU A 103 5.92 8.98 12.19
CA GLU A 103 5.31 10.32 12.17
C GLU A 103 4.89 10.69 10.74
N PRO A 104 3.73 11.33 10.56
CA PRO A 104 3.29 11.76 9.24
C PRO A 104 4.28 12.71 8.53
N SER A 105 5.09 13.46 9.27
CA SER A 105 6.15 14.32 8.70
C SER A 105 7.17 13.50 7.91
N ASP A 106 7.57 12.34 8.44
CA ASP A 106 8.64 11.54 7.85
C ASP A 106 8.18 10.95 6.52
N ILE A 107 6.92 10.53 6.45
CA ILE A 107 6.29 10.10 5.18
C ILE A 107 6.22 11.26 4.18
N ASN A 108 5.83 12.46 4.63
CA ASN A 108 5.70 13.64 3.78
C ASN A 108 7.06 14.16 3.26
N GLU A 109 8.16 13.89 3.96
CA GLU A 109 9.51 14.24 3.55
C GLU A 109 10.15 13.15 2.66
N SER A 110 9.96 11.88 3.02
CA SER A 110 10.57 10.74 2.32
C SER A 110 9.90 10.44 0.98
N ALA A 111 8.56 10.46 0.91
CA ALA A 111 7.86 10.09 -0.32
C ALA A 111 8.25 10.99 -1.52
N PRO A 112 8.27 12.35 -1.42
CA PRO A 112 8.73 13.19 -2.52
C PRO A 112 10.20 12.96 -2.89
N THR A 113 11.05 12.67 -1.90
CA THR A 113 12.48 12.38 -2.12
C THR A 113 12.67 11.09 -2.93
N ALA A 114 11.84 10.06 -2.66
CA ALA A 114 11.76 8.84 -3.46
C ALA A 114 11.04 9.03 -4.81
N GLY A 115 10.57 10.24 -5.13
CA GLY A 115 9.85 10.54 -6.38
C GLY A 115 8.38 10.11 -6.37
N LEU A 116 7.80 9.90 -5.20
CA LEU A 116 6.40 9.55 -4.97
C LEU A 116 5.60 10.76 -4.45
N GLN A 117 4.28 10.68 -4.58
CA GLN A 117 3.35 11.62 -3.94
C GLN A 117 2.26 10.86 -3.20
N GLN A 118 2.03 11.25 -1.95
CA GLN A 118 0.89 10.78 -1.18
C GLN A 118 -0.41 11.39 -1.70
N THR A 119 -1.41 10.54 -1.94
CA THR A 119 -2.69 10.94 -2.54
C THR A 119 -3.89 10.75 -1.61
N SER A 120 -3.79 9.83 -0.66
CA SER A 120 -4.83 9.58 0.34
C SER A 120 -4.27 8.75 1.48
N THR A 121 -5.00 8.70 2.60
CA THR A 121 -4.72 7.80 3.72
C THR A 121 -6.02 7.12 4.13
N ILE A 122 -5.95 5.82 4.41
CA ILE A 122 -7.10 5.02 4.87
C ILE A 122 -6.75 4.23 6.12
N ASN A 123 -7.77 3.87 6.89
CA ASN A 123 -7.63 2.89 7.96
C ASN A 123 -7.46 1.50 7.32
N ALA A 124 -6.35 0.82 7.65
CA ALA A 124 -5.94 -0.45 7.07
C ALA A 124 -6.12 -1.65 8.00
N GLY A 125 -6.81 -1.47 9.14
CA GLY A 125 -7.02 -2.56 10.07
C GLY A 125 -7.13 -2.07 11.50
N LYS A 126 -6.85 -2.94 12.47
CA LYS A 126 -6.92 -2.53 13.88
C LYS A 126 -5.77 -1.58 14.21
N ASP A 127 -4.57 -1.95 13.80
CA ASP A 127 -3.33 -1.37 14.31
C ASP A 127 -2.56 -0.54 13.27
N TRP A 128 -3.01 -0.60 12.00
CA TRP A 128 -2.30 -0.03 10.85
C TRP A 128 -3.10 1.06 10.12
N THR A 129 -2.40 2.07 9.61
CA THR A 129 -2.90 3.04 8.64
C THR A 129 -2.18 2.85 7.32
N ALA A 130 -2.83 3.10 6.17
CA ALA A 130 -2.20 2.98 4.87
C ALA A 130 -2.22 4.31 4.11
N ALA A 131 -1.05 4.76 3.66
CA ALA A 131 -0.84 5.93 2.81
C ALA A 131 -0.68 5.49 1.34
N ARG A 132 -1.48 6.08 0.45
CA ARG A 132 -1.44 5.80 -0.98
C ARG A 132 -0.39 6.66 -1.68
N LEU A 133 0.70 6.06 -2.12
CA LEU A 133 1.80 6.74 -2.79
C LEU A 133 1.84 6.38 -4.27
N VAL A 134 2.00 7.39 -5.14
CA VAL A 134 2.10 7.18 -6.59
C VAL A 134 3.19 8.01 -7.23
N ALA A 135 3.84 7.47 -8.26
CA ALA A 135 4.77 8.23 -9.08
C ALA A 135 4.01 9.32 -9.87
N PRO A 136 4.45 10.61 -9.85
CA PRO A 136 3.85 11.68 -10.63
C PRO A 136 3.87 11.37 -12.13
N ARG A 137 2.81 11.76 -12.86
CA ARG A 137 2.69 11.56 -14.31
C ARG A 137 3.87 12.09 -15.14
N ALA A 138 4.54 13.15 -14.68
CA ALA A 138 5.71 13.72 -15.38
C ALA A 138 7.00 12.88 -15.21
N ALA A 139 7.15 12.17 -14.08
CA ALA A 139 8.26 11.24 -13.86
C ALA A 139 8.13 9.99 -14.75
N ARG A 140 6.90 9.61 -15.11
CA ARG A 140 6.57 8.47 -15.98
C ARG A 140 6.94 8.63 -17.45
N SER A 141 7.23 9.85 -17.92
CA SER A 141 7.61 10.10 -19.33
C SER A 141 9.11 9.90 -19.61
N ARG A 142 9.91 9.55 -18.61
CA ARG A 142 11.38 9.54 -18.67
C ARG A 142 12.03 8.17 -18.41
N ARG A 143 11.25 7.11 -18.19
CA ARG A 143 11.74 5.73 -18.14
C ARG A 143 11.47 5.05 -19.48
#